data_AF-A0A9P6EED1-F1
#
_entry.id   AF-A0A9P6EED1-F1
#
_cell.length_a   1.000
_cell.length_b   1.000
_cell.length_c   1.000
_cell.angle_alpha   90.00
_cell.angle_beta   90.00
_cell.angle_gamma   90.00
#
_symmetry.space_group_name_H-M   'P 1'
#
loop_
_entity.id
_entity.type
_entity.pdbx_description
1 polymer ?
#
loop_
_entity_poly.entity_id
_entity_poly.type
_entity_poly.pdbx_seq_one_letter_code
_entity_poly.pdbx_strand_id
1 'polypeptide(L)'
;MPSVTAQIPTHLPPAKPDHEFTKKPSSRLGVFFWRWRMWFESTFVFSMLEPWEKVMLLIIISFLFLLLGSSVLKYLPQHLRFLRGRAVYYLWGQDGDERLLWQWLGLVGDSANAIQVTNSSLLKEL
;
A
#
# COMPACT_ATOMS: atom_id res chain seq x y z
N MET A 1 73.28 1.42 32.03
CA MET A 1 72.26 2.08 31.19
C MET A 1 71.04 1.17 31.17
N PRO A 2 69.94 1.45 31.91
CA PRO A 2 68.76 0.60 31.87
C PRO A 2 67.94 0.88 30.60
N SER A 3 67.57 -0.19 29.89
CA SER A 3 66.76 -0.17 28.67
C SER A 3 65.29 0.08 28.98
N VAL A 4 64.76 1.22 28.53
CA VAL A 4 63.36 1.61 28.66
C VAL A 4 62.52 0.74 27.72
N THR A 5 61.78 -0.22 28.27
CA THR A 5 60.83 -1.04 27.51
C THR A 5 59.53 -0.25 27.38
N ALA A 6 59.23 0.25 26.19
CA ALA A 6 57.99 0.97 25.90
C ALA A 6 56.78 0.00 25.99
N GLN A 7 55.96 0.15 27.03
CA GLN A 7 54.70 -0.57 27.21
C GLN A 7 53.70 -0.02 26.18
N ILE A 8 53.46 -0.75 25.10
CA ILE A 8 52.44 -0.39 24.11
C ILE A 8 51.08 -0.68 24.77
N PRO A 9 50.23 0.32 25.02
CA PRO A 9 48.92 0.08 25.64
C PRO A 9 48.06 -0.78 24.69
N THR A 10 47.63 -1.94 25.17
CA THR A 10 46.83 -2.94 24.44
C THR A 10 45.37 -2.53 24.23
N HIS A 11 44.93 -1.42 24.83
CA HIS A 11 43.55 -0.95 24.73
C HIS A 11 43.54 0.55 24.41
N LEU A 12 43.30 0.85 23.13
CA LEU A 12 43.08 2.21 22.66
C LEU A 12 41.65 2.64 23.02
N PRO A 13 41.44 3.87 23.52
CA PRO A 13 40.10 4.39 23.72
C PRO A 13 39.36 4.41 22.37
N PRO A 14 38.04 4.11 22.37
CA PRO A 14 37.26 4.18 21.14
C PRO A 14 37.38 5.58 20.53
N ALA A 15 37.57 5.63 19.22
CA ALA A 15 37.67 6.89 18.49
C ALA A 15 36.34 7.65 18.61
N LYS A 16 36.37 8.81 19.28
CA LYS A 16 35.30 9.81 19.17
C LYS A 16 35.48 10.50 17.82
N PRO A 17 34.45 10.58 16.96
CA PRO A 17 33.06 10.82 17.32
C PRO A 17 32.18 9.56 17.30
N ASP A 18 31.28 9.45 18.28
CA ASP A 18 30.27 8.38 18.34
C ASP A 18 29.25 8.55 17.19
N HIS A 19 29.42 7.77 16.12
CA HIS A 19 28.48 7.70 14.99
C HIS A 19 27.24 6.84 15.28
N GLU A 20 26.91 6.63 16.55
CA GLU A 20 25.76 5.85 17.00
C GLU A 20 24.43 6.41 16.45
N PHE A 21 24.35 7.73 16.25
CA PHE A 21 23.15 8.39 15.70
C PHE A 21 22.86 8.02 14.22
N THR A 22 23.86 7.55 13.48
CA THR A 22 23.75 7.19 12.06
C THR A 22 23.65 5.68 11.83
N LYS A 23 23.69 4.87 12.90
CA LYS A 23 23.59 3.41 12.79
C LYS A 23 22.19 3.02 12.33
N LYS A 24 22.13 2.33 11.18
CA LYS A 24 20.89 1.72 10.69
C LYS A 24 20.35 0.73 11.75
N PRO A 25 19.07 0.85 12.15
CA PRO A 25 18.47 -0.14 13.06
C PRO A 25 18.43 -1.51 12.37
N SER A 26 18.71 -2.61 13.09
CA SER A 26 18.81 -3.94 12.48
C SER A 26 17.45 -4.59 12.12
N SER A 27 16.34 -3.97 12.54
CA SER A 27 14.98 -4.44 12.25
C SER A 27 14.54 -4.08 10.83
N ARG A 28 13.92 -5.02 10.10
CA ARG A 28 13.39 -4.80 8.74
C ARG A 28 12.40 -3.64 8.65
N LEU A 29 11.50 -3.52 9.63
CA LEU A 29 10.57 -2.38 9.72
C LEU A 29 11.29 -1.09 10.08
N GLY A 30 12.28 -1.17 10.98
CA GLY A 30 13.14 -0.04 11.34
C GLY A 30 13.88 0.52 10.13
N VAL A 31 14.41 -0.32 9.24
CA VAL A 31 15.06 0.11 8.00
C VAL A 31 14.08 0.77 7.05
N PHE A 32 12.85 0.26 6.94
CA PHE A 32 11.82 0.86 6.08
C PHE A 32 11.42 2.26 6.57
N PHE A 33 11.09 2.39 7.86
CA PHE A 33 10.78 3.70 8.46
C PHE A 33 11.97 4.66 8.43
N TRP A 34 13.19 4.16 8.62
CA TRP A 34 14.41 4.96 8.51
C TRP A 34 14.62 5.50 7.09
N ARG A 35 14.39 4.67 6.06
CA ARG A 35 14.50 5.10 4.66
C ARG A 35 13.40 6.07 4.27
N TRP A 36 12.18 5.84 4.75
CA TRP A 36 11.05 6.73 4.54
C TRP A 36 11.27 8.08 5.21
N ARG A 37 11.78 8.08 6.44
CA ARG A 37 12.18 9.29 7.17
C ARG A 37 13.29 10.05 6.46
N MET A 38 14.35 9.37 6.02
CA MET A 38 15.46 9.96 5.26
C MET A 38 14.98 10.59 3.94
N TRP A 39 14.06 9.93 3.23
CA TRP A 39 13.44 10.49 2.02
C TRP A 39 12.63 11.76 2.32
N PHE A 40 11.85 11.74 3.40
CA PHE A 40 11.06 12.90 3.86
C PHE A 40 11.95 14.08 4.28
N GLU A 41 13.06 13.83 4.97
CA GLU A 41 14.04 14.85 5.36
C GLU A 41 14.77 15.43 4.14
N SER A 42 14.90 14.67 3.06
CA SER A 42 15.66 15.07 1.85
C SER A 42 14.89 15.95 0.87
N THR A 43 13.58 16.11 1.01
CA THR A 43 12.81 17.15 0.29
C THR A 43 13.15 18.52 0.88
N PHE A 44 14.28 19.07 0.39
CA PHE A 44 15.03 20.29 0.74
C PHE A 44 14.29 21.39 1.51
N VAL A 45 13.01 21.64 1.17
CA VAL A 45 12.13 22.58 1.86
C VAL A 45 12.01 22.25 3.35
N PHE A 46 11.83 20.99 3.73
CA PHE A 46 11.68 20.56 5.13
C PHE A 46 12.90 20.83 6.01
N SER A 47 14.11 21.03 5.46
CA SER A 47 15.29 21.34 6.27
C SER A 47 15.29 22.77 6.82
N MET A 48 14.59 23.69 6.15
CA MET A 48 14.55 25.12 6.48
C MET A 48 13.39 25.48 7.43
N LEU A 49 12.33 24.65 7.48
CA LEU A 49 11.20 24.89 8.39
C LEU A 49 11.59 24.66 9.86
N GLU A 50 10.91 25.35 10.76
CA GLU A 50 11.05 25.10 12.19
C GLU A 50 10.47 23.72 12.55
N PRO A 51 10.94 23.07 13.63
CA PRO A 51 10.46 21.74 14.04
C PRO A 51 8.94 21.67 14.22
N TRP A 52 8.32 22.76 14.68
CA TRP A 52 6.87 22.82 14.87
C TRP A 52 6.12 22.92 13.52
N GLU A 53 6.63 23.70 12.57
CA GLU A 53 6.00 23.90 11.26
C GLU A 53 5.94 22.58 10.48
N LYS A 54 7.00 21.77 10.57
CA LYS A 54 7.05 20.43 9.98
C LYS A 54 5.93 19.55 10.51
N VAL A 55 5.67 19.59 11.81
CA VAL A 55 4.60 18.79 12.44
C VAL A 55 3.23 19.24 11.92
N MET A 56 2.97 20.55 11.85
CA MET A 56 1.70 21.07 11.33
C MET A 56 1.50 20.72 9.86
N LEU A 57 2.55 20.86 9.03
CA LEU A 57 2.50 20.55 7.61
C LEU A 57 2.26 19.04 7.37
N LEU A 58 2.92 18.17 8.13
CA LEU A 58 2.69 16.72 8.07
C LEU A 58 1.26 16.34 8.45
N ILE A 59 0.66 16.99 9.45
CA ILE A 59 -0.74 16.78 9.83
C ILE A 59 -1.66 17.18 8.68
N ILE A 60 -1.45 18.35 8.09
CA ILE A 60 -2.27 18.85 6.97
C ILE A 60 -2.15 17.94 5.75
N ILE A 61 -0.93 17.57 5.35
CA ILE A 61 -0.70 16.65 4.23
C ILE A 61 -1.35 15.30 4.51
N SER A 62 -1.17 14.74 5.71
CA SER A 62 -1.77 13.46 6.09
C SER A 62 -3.29 13.53 6.02
N PHE A 63 -3.89 14.61 6.53
CA PHE A 63 -5.33 14.82 6.48
C PHE A 63 -5.83 14.94 5.03
N LEU A 64 -5.11 15.70 4.20
CA LEU A 64 -5.42 15.84 2.77
C LEU A 64 -5.31 14.50 2.05
N PHE A 65 -4.28 13.71 2.35
CA PHE A 65 -4.07 12.39 1.75
C PHE A 65 -5.14 11.38 2.18
N LEU A 66 -5.60 11.45 3.44
CA LEU A 66 -6.72 10.65 3.93
C LEU A 66 -8.04 11.08 3.27
N LEU A 67 -8.26 12.39 3.10
CA LEU A 67 -9.43 12.90 2.38
C LEU A 67 -9.41 12.50 0.91
N LEU A 68 -8.25 12.63 0.25
CA LEU A 68 -8.07 12.21 -1.14
C LEU A 68 -8.21 10.70 -1.26
N GLY A 69 -7.57 9.93 -0.39
CA GLY A 69 -7.62 8.48 -0.39
C GLY A 69 -9.05 7.97 -0.15
N SER A 70 -9.76 8.51 0.83
CA SER A 70 -11.17 8.17 1.08
C SER A 70 -12.08 8.59 -0.07
N SER A 71 -11.84 9.77 -0.66
CA SER A 71 -12.57 10.22 -1.86
C SER A 71 -12.30 9.28 -3.03
N VAL A 72 -11.05 8.94 -3.32
CA VAL A 72 -10.68 8.00 -4.37
C VAL A 72 -11.35 6.64 -4.10
N LEU A 73 -11.22 6.06 -2.92
CA LEU A 73 -11.84 4.76 -2.61
C LEU A 73 -13.37 4.78 -2.75
N LYS A 74 -14.03 5.91 -2.48
CA LYS A 74 -15.49 6.06 -2.60
C LYS A 74 -15.96 6.41 -4.01
N TYR A 75 -15.22 7.23 -4.75
CA TYR A 75 -15.57 7.72 -6.09
C TYR A 75 -15.03 6.84 -7.22
N LEU A 76 -13.89 6.18 -7.01
CA LEU A 76 -13.26 5.29 -7.99
C LEU A 76 -14.16 4.09 -8.38
N PRO A 77 -14.84 3.35 -7.48
CA PRO A 77 -15.74 2.27 -7.91
C PRO A 77 -16.91 2.77 -8.76
N GLN A 78 -17.37 4.01 -8.53
CA GLN A 78 -18.43 4.62 -9.33
C GLN A 78 -17.95 4.93 -10.75
N HIS A 79 -16.73 5.48 -10.90
CA HIS A 79 -16.14 5.76 -12.21
C HIS A 79 -15.68 4.49 -12.95
N LEU A 80 -15.21 3.46 -12.23
CA LEU A 80 -14.81 2.19 -12.83
C LEU A 80 -15.97 1.48 -13.50
N ARG A 81 -17.20 1.56 -12.96
CA ARG A 81 -18.38 0.97 -13.60
C ARG A 81 -18.65 1.58 -14.98
N PHE A 82 -18.50 2.89 -15.11
CA PHE A 82 -18.68 3.59 -16.39
C PHE A 82 -17.55 3.31 -17.38
N LEU A 83 -16.29 3.36 -16.91
CA LEU A 83 -15.13 3.05 -17.74
C LEU A 83 -15.12 1.59 -18.21
N ARG A 84 -15.60 0.66 -17.38
CA ARG A 84 -15.71 -0.75 -17.71
C ARG A 84 -16.62 -0.99 -18.92
N GLY A 85 -17.79 -0.35 -18.97
CA GLY A 85 -18.71 -0.50 -20.10
C GLY A 85 -18.07 -0.08 -21.42
N ARG A 86 -17.33 1.03 -21.42
CA ARG A 86 -16.58 1.51 -22.59
C ARG A 86 -15.38 0.64 -22.92
N ALA A 87 -14.61 0.23 -21.91
CA ALA A 87 -13.43 -0.62 -22.10
C ALA A 87 -13.82 -1.99 -22.70
N VAL A 88 -14.93 -2.58 -22.25
CA VAL A 88 -15.46 -3.83 -22.80
C VAL A 88 -15.96 -3.64 -24.23
N TYR A 89 -16.65 -2.53 -24.52
CA TYR A 89 -17.07 -2.20 -25.88
C TYR A 89 -15.87 -2.12 -26.84
N TYR A 90 -14.78 -1.46 -26.43
CA TYR A 90 -13.58 -1.33 -27.25
C TYR A 90 -12.72 -2.61 -27.33
N LEU A 91 -12.68 -3.43 -26.27
CA LEU A 91 -11.91 -4.69 -26.29
C LEU A 91 -12.64 -5.83 -26.98
N TRP A 92 -13.96 -5.93 -26.79
CA TRP A 92 -14.74 -7.11 -27.18
C TRP A 92 -15.71 -6.86 -28.33
N GLY A 93 -15.90 -5.59 -28.73
CA GLY A 93 -16.71 -5.21 -29.90
C GLY A 93 -18.21 -5.52 -29.79
N GLN A 94 -18.67 -6.03 -28.65
CA GLN A 94 -20.05 -6.38 -28.37
C GLN A 94 -20.46 -5.65 -27.09
N ASP A 95 -21.60 -4.97 -27.12
CA ASP A 95 -22.14 -4.24 -25.96
C ASP A 95 -22.01 -5.11 -24.72
N GLY A 96 -21.40 -4.54 -23.66
CA GLY A 96 -20.98 -5.28 -22.47
C GLY A 96 -22.13 -6.02 -21.82
N ASP A 97 -22.36 -7.25 -22.29
CA ASP A 97 -23.43 -8.12 -21.83
C ASP A 97 -23.02 -8.57 -20.43
N GLU A 98 -23.49 -7.84 -19.43
CA GLU A 98 -23.43 -8.21 -18.03
C GLU A 98 -23.91 -9.65 -17.81
N ARG A 99 -24.80 -10.14 -18.69
CA ARG A 99 -25.20 -11.54 -18.82
C ARG A 99 -24.04 -12.52 -18.99
N LEU A 100 -23.05 -12.22 -19.84
CA LEU A 100 -21.88 -13.09 -20.06
C LEU A 100 -20.99 -13.17 -18.81
N LEU A 101 -20.89 -12.07 -18.07
CA LEU A 101 -20.13 -12.02 -16.82
C LEU A 101 -20.84 -12.78 -15.71
N TRP A 102 -22.16 -12.62 -15.58
CA TRP A 102 -22.98 -13.40 -14.64
C TRP A 102 -23.04 -14.89 -14.99
N GLN A 103 -22.97 -15.21 -16.30
CA GLN A 103 -22.87 -16.57 -16.81
C GLN A 103 -21.48 -17.18 -16.52
N TRP A 104 -20.39 -16.41 -16.70
CA TRP A 104 -19.03 -16.83 -16.34
C TRP A 104 -18.81 -16.96 -14.83
N LEU A 105 -19.43 -16.08 -14.02
CA LEU A 105 -19.43 -16.19 -12.55
C LEU A 105 -20.28 -17.37 -12.02
N GLY A 106 -20.93 -18.14 -12.89
CA GLY A 106 -21.65 -19.37 -12.54
C GLY A 106 -22.99 -19.19 -11.82
N LEU A 107 -23.39 -17.96 -11.49
CA LEU A 107 -24.57 -17.71 -10.65
C LEU A 107 -25.92 -17.95 -11.37
N VAL A 108 -25.93 -17.83 -12.71
CA VAL A 108 -27.15 -17.90 -13.52
C VAL A 108 -27.56 -19.34 -13.84
N GLY A 109 -26.59 -20.27 -13.96
CA GLY A 109 -26.87 -21.67 -14.32
C GLY A 109 -27.54 -22.47 -13.20
N ASP A 110 -27.20 -22.17 -11.95
CA ASP A 110 -27.69 -22.93 -10.79
C ASP A 110 -29.18 -22.62 -10.49
N SER A 111 -29.57 -21.36 -10.64
CA SER A 111 -30.95 -20.90 -10.42
C SER A 111 -31.92 -21.47 -11.47
N ALA A 112 -31.49 -21.59 -12.72
CA ALA A 112 -32.32 -22.09 -13.81
C ALA A 112 -32.56 -23.61 -13.70
N ASN A 113 -31.52 -24.38 -13.33
CA ASN A 113 -31.64 -25.82 -13.13
C ASN A 113 -32.51 -26.17 -11.90
N ALA A 114 -32.41 -25.42 -10.80
CA ALA A 114 -33.23 -25.64 -9.61
C ALA A 114 -34.74 -25.49 -9.89
N ILE A 115 -35.12 -24.51 -10.71
CA ILE A 115 -36.51 -24.27 -11.10
C ILE A 115 -37.02 -25.39 -12.03
N GLN A 116 -36.19 -25.85 -12.96
CA GLN A 116 -36.53 -26.95 -13.87
C GLN A 116 -36.72 -28.28 -13.13
N VAL A 117 -35.84 -28.61 -12.18
CA VAL A 117 -35.96 -29.82 -11.35
C VAL A 117 -37.25 -29.81 -10.54
N THR A 118 -37.57 -28.68 -9.90
CA THR A 118 -38.80 -28.51 -9.10
C THR A 118 -40.08 -28.70 -9.93
N ASN A 119 -40.11 -28.14 -11.15
CA ASN A 119 -41.26 -28.31 -12.04
C ASN A 119 -41.39 -29.76 -12.53
N SER A 120 -40.27 -30.43 -12.81
CA SER A 120 -40.27 -31.82 -13.25
C SER A 120 -40.71 -32.81 -12.18
N SER A 121 -40.46 -32.50 -10.90
CA SER A 121 -40.92 -33.32 -9.77
C SER A 121 -42.42 -33.13 -9.52
N LEU A 122 -42.95 -31.91 -9.63
CA LEU A 122 -44.39 -31.67 -9.46
C LEU A 122 -45.25 -32.31 -10.56
N LEU A 123 -44.73 -32.41 -11.78
CA LEU A 123 -45.44 -33.09 -12.88
C LEU A 123 -45.46 -34.62 -12.78
N LYS A 124 -44.66 -35.22 -11.90
CA LYS A 124 -44.65 -36.69 -11.66
C LYS A 124 -45.56 -37.13 -10.51
N GLU A 125 -46.00 -36.19 -9.68
CA GLU A 125 -46.82 -36.43 -8.48
C GLU A 125 -48.33 -36.16 -8.73
N LEU A 126 -48.71 -35.85 -9.98
CA LEU A 126 -50.08 -35.67 -10.47
C LEU A 126 -50.43 -36.81 -11.45
#